data_AF-A0A0M9WC27-F1
#
_entry.id   AF-A0A0M9WC27-F1
#
_cell.length_a   1.000
_cell.length_b   1.000
_cell.length_c   1.000
_cell.angle_alpha   90.00
_cell.angle_beta   90.00
_cell.angle_gamma   90.00
#
_symmetry.space_group_name_H-M   'P 1'
#
loop_
_entity.id
_entity.type
_entity.pdbx_description
1 polymer ?
#
loop_
_entity_poly.entity_id
_entity_poly.type
_entity_poly.pdbx_seq_one_letter_code
_entity_poly.pdbx_strand_id
1 'polypeptide(L)'
;MILDSAPGSPSLRAGLKAFSFALPHMWILRLLGKSLLIAFLVLFKLIHSFAMFPDPISLARELVNDTSLVRAANPDGTLRRCYIYSDTDDLVDWRDVESHAVNTEAKGWAVRREVFKSSPHVGHMRAEPDRYWGIIREYLGALVLV
;
A
#
# COMPACT_ATOMS: atom_id res chain seq x y z
N MET A 1 6.96 -12.24 1.07
CA MET A 1 6.29 -11.27 0.18
C MET A 1 6.81 -9.87 0.46
N ILE A 2 7.00 -9.04 -0.56
CA ILE A 2 7.43 -7.63 -0.42
C ILE A 2 6.27 -6.72 -0.83
N LEU A 3 6.01 -5.69 -0.03
CA LEU A 3 5.05 -4.62 -0.33
C LEU A 3 5.81 -3.30 -0.40
N ASP A 4 5.74 -2.65 -1.56
CA ASP A 4 6.38 -1.36 -1.82
C ASP A 4 5.30 -0.27 -1.84
N SER A 5 5.46 0.74 -0.99
CA SER A 5 4.55 1.88 -0.87
C SER A 5 3.10 1.48 -0.60
N ALA A 6 2.89 0.40 0.15
CA ALA A 6 1.58 -0.21 0.36
C ALA A 6 1.52 -1.01 1.68
N PRO A 7 0.31 -1.26 2.21
CA PRO A 7 -0.99 -0.75 1.78
C PRO A 7 -1.37 0.57 2.47
N GLY A 8 -2.11 1.43 1.76
CA GLY A 8 -2.77 2.61 2.34
C GLY A 8 -4.10 2.30 3.04
N SER A 9 -4.74 3.33 3.59
CA SER A 9 -6.07 3.26 4.24
C SER A 9 -7.21 3.76 3.34
N PRO A 10 -8.49 3.50 3.66
CA PRO A 10 -9.67 4.03 2.94
C PRO A 10 -9.92 5.54 3.14
N SER A 11 -8.86 6.33 3.16
CA SER A 11 -8.94 7.77 3.34
C SER A 11 -9.48 8.47 2.10
N LEU A 12 -10.53 9.29 2.27
CA LEU A 12 -11.05 10.16 1.20
C LEU A 12 -9.97 11.08 0.64
N ARG A 13 -9.09 11.60 1.50
CA ARG A 13 -8.01 12.49 1.10
C ARG A 13 -6.97 11.75 0.26
N ALA A 14 -6.61 10.54 0.66
CA ALA A 14 -5.68 9.69 -0.10
C ALA A 14 -6.28 9.32 -1.46
N GLY A 15 -7.54 8.88 -1.49
CA GLY A 15 -8.27 8.60 -2.72
C GLY A 15 -8.36 9.82 -3.65
N LEU A 16 -8.75 10.98 -3.12
CA LEU A 16 -8.81 12.22 -3.89
C LEU A 16 -7.44 12.57 -4.49
N LYS A 17 -6.36 12.48 -3.71
CA LYS A 17 -5.01 12.76 -4.19
C LYS A 17 -4.60 11.78 -5.29
N ALA A 18 -4.78 10.49 -5.08
CA ALA A 18 -4.48 9.44 -6.06
C ALA A 18 -5.21 9.64 -7.38
N PHE A 19 -6.53 9.79 -7.35
CA PHE A 19 -7.33 9.95 -8.56
C PHE A 19 -7.16 11.34 -9.20
N SER A 20 -6.75 12.36 -8.45
CA SER A 20 -6.53 13.70 -9.01
C SER A 20 -5.39 13.78 -10.02
N PHE A 21 -4.43 12.83 -9.99
CA PHE A 21 -3.36 12.76 -10.98
C PHE A 21 -3.87 12.41 -12.38
N ALA A 22 -5.03 11.75 -12.49
CA ALA A 22 -5.66 11.44 -13.77
C ALA A 22 -6.46 12.61 -14.37
N LEU A 23 -6.66 13.71 -13.62
CA LEU A 23 -7.45 14.83 -14.08
C LEU A 23 -6.69 15.71 -15.11
N PRO A 24 -7.39 16.29 -16.10
CA PRO A 24 -6.77 17.15 -17.10
C PRO A 24 -6.13 18.40 -16.47
N HIS A 25 -5.09 18.92 -17.11
CA HIS A 25 -4.38 20.11 -16.62
C HIS A 25 -5.12 21.44 -16.87
N MET A 26 -6.11 21.47 -17.78
CA MET A 26 -6.92 22.66 -18.04
C MET A 26 -7.73 23.06 -16.80
N TRP A 27 -7.57 24.31 -16.33
CA TRP A 27 -8.07 24.73 -15.01
C TRP A 27 -9.58 24.53 -14.81
N ILE A 28 -10.41 24.81 -15.83
CA ILE A 28 -11.88 24.64 -15.76
C ILE A 28 -12.23 23.15 -15.64
N LEU A 29 -11.70 22.32 -16.55
CA LEU A 29 -11.95 20.88 -16.54
C LEU A 29 -11.42 20.22 -15.27
N ARG A 30 -10.31 20.73 -14.74
CA ARG A 30 -9.73 20.25 -13.49
C ARG A 30 -10.61 20.60 -12.29
N LEU A 31 -11.21 21.79 -12.26
CA LEU A 31 -12.15 22.19 -11.22
C LEU A 31 -13.41 21.30 -11.26
N LEU A 32 -14.03 21.18 -12.42
CA LEU A 32 -15.22 20.33 -12.62
C LEU A 32 -14.93 18.86 -12.28
N GLY A 33 -13.80 18.34 -12.76
CA GLY A 33 -13.35 16.98 -12.49
C GLY A 33 -13.09 16.72 -11.01
N LYS A 34 -12.49 17.67 -10.29
CA LYS A 34 -12.32 17.56 -8.82
C LYS A 34 -13.65 17.54 -8.09
N SER A 35 -14.61 18.40 -8.47
CA SER A 35 -15.95 18.41 -7.86
C SER A 35 -16.68 17.08 -8.08
N LEU A 36 -16.64 16.56 -9.31
CA LEU A 36 -17.22 15.25 -9.63
C LEU A 36 -16.55 14.11 -8.87
N LEU A 37 -15.21 14.13 -8.78
CA LEU A 37 -14.44 13.13 -8.05
C LEU A 37 -14.74 13.15 -6.55
N ILE A 38 -14.86 14.33 -5.92
CA ILE A 38 -15.25 14.45 -4.52
C ILE A 38 -16.66 13.89 -4.31
N ALA A 39 -17.62 14.27 -5.16
CA ALA A 39 -18.99 13.76 -5.07
C ALA A 39 -19.03 12.22 -5.20
N PHE A 40 -18.28 11.67 -6.15
CA PHE A 40 -18.15 10.23 -6.34
C PHE A 40 -17.54 9.53 -5.12
N LEU A 41 -16.42 10.02 -4.59
CA LEU A 41 -15.75 9.40 -3.43
C LEU A 41 -16.59 9.49 -2.15
N VAL A 42 -17.34 10.58 -1.95
CA VAL A 42 -18.28 10.71 -0.84
C VAL A 42 -19.44 9.73 -0.99
N LEU A 43 -20.06 9.64 -2.18
CA LEU A 43 -21.13 8.68 -2.44
C LEU A 43 -20.65 7.25 -2.24
N PHE A 44 -19.47 6.93 -2.76
CA PHE A 44 -18.81 5.63 -2.57
C PHE A 44 -18.64 5.31 -1.09
N LYS A 45 -18.07 6.25 -0.31
CA LYS A 45 -17.91 6.07 1.13
C LYS A 45 -19.25 5.92 1.85
N LEU A 46 -20.30 6.63 1.45
CA LEU A 46 -21.63 6.49 2.04
C LEU A 46 -22.20 5.08 1.77
N ILE A 47 -22.14 4.60 0.53
CA ILE A 47 -22.59 3.25 0.15
C ILE A 47 -21.86 2.18 0.97
N HIS A 48 -20.53 2.30 1.08
CA HIS A 48 -19.67 1.34 1.80
C HIS A 48 -19.59 1.60 3.32
N SER A 49 -20.21 2.67 3.82
CA SER A 49 -20.37 2.89 5.27
C SER A 49 -21.55 2.09 5.82
N PHE A 50 -22.47 1.63 4.97
CA PHE A 50 -23.52 0.72 5.40
C PHE A 50 -22.96 -0.70 5.49
N ALA A 51 -23.33 -1.41 6.57
CA ALA A 51 -22.82 -2.74 6.90
C ALA A 51 -23.05 -3.82 5.81
N MET A 52 -23.86 -3.51 4.80
CA MET A 52 -24.17 -4.39 3.67
C MET A 52 -23.00 -4.55 2.68
N PHE A 53 -22.10 -3.56 2.59
CA PHE A 53 -20.98 -3.57 1.64
C PHE A 53 -19.67 -3.19 2.34
N PRO A 54 -18.81 -4.17 2.70
CA PRO A 54 -17.50 -3.90 3.26
C PRO A 54 -16.72 -2.93 2.36
N ASP A 55 -16.00 -2.01 2.98
CA ASP A 55 -15.08 -1.13 2.25
C ASP A 55 -13.99 -1.97 1.57
N PRO A 56 -13.84 -1.92 0.24
CA PRO A 56 -12.95 -2.82 -0.48
C PRO A 56 -11.47 -2.58 -0.16
N ILE A 57 -11.07 -1.37 0.24
CA ILE A 57 -9.67 -1.10 0.64
C ILE A 57 -9.38 -1.78 1.98
N SER A 58 -10.30 -1.69 2.94
CA SER A 58 -10.20 -2.39 4.23
C SER A 58 -10.21 -3.90 4.03
N LEU A 59 -11.08 -4.41 3.17
CA LEU A 59 -11.10 -5.82 2.79
C LEU A 59 -9.78 -6.25 2.15
N ALA A 60 -9.24 -5.46 1.22
CA ALA A 60 -7.94 -5.74 0.60
C ALA A 60 -6.80 -5.77 1.64
N ARG A 61 -6.77 -4.83 2.59
CA ARG A 61 -5.82 -4.83 3.72
C ARG A 61 -5.94 -6.12 4.55
N GLU A 62 -7.17 -6.56 4.81
CA GLU A 62 -7.39 -7.78 5.57
C GLU A 62 -6.94 -9.04 4.80
N LEU A 63 -7.39 -9.17 3.55
CA LEU A 63 -7.11 -10.32 2.67
C LEU A 63 -5.62 -10.44 2.34
N VAL A 64 -4.91 -9.33 2.20
CA VAL A 64 -3.45 -9.35 2.00
C VAL A 64 -2.75 -9.97 3.20
N ASN A 65 -3.34 -9.98 4.40
CA ASN A 65 -2.80 -10.70 5.54
C ASN A 65 -3.31 -12.14 5.70
N ASP A 66 -4.20 -12.62 4.83
CA ASP A 66 -4.65 -14.01 4.86
C ASP A 66 -3.44 -14.93 4.66
N THR A 67 -3.33 -15.91 5.56
CA THR A 67 -2.24 -16.87 5.59
C THR A 67 -2.60 -18.19 4.92
N SER A 68 -3.89 -18.43 4.66
CA SER A 68 -4.43 -19.72 4.20
C SER A 68 -3.69 -20.26 2.98
N LEU A 69 -3.62 -19.46 1.91
CA LEU A 69 -2.95 -19.83 0.66
C LEU A 69 -1.43 -19.95 0.80
N VAL A 70 -0.81 -19.05 1.57
CA VAL A 70 0.66 -19.05 1.72
C VAL A 70 1.12 -20.23 2.58
N ARG A 71 0.37 -20.58 3.62
CA ARG A 71 0.59 -21.78 4.42
C ARG A 71 0.30 -23.05 3.62
N ALA A 72 -0.74 -23.08 2.81
CA ALA A 72 -1.02 -24.23 1.94
C ALA A 72 0.13 -24.48 0.94
N ALA A 73 0.72 -23.41 0.39
CA ALA A 73 1.85 -23.50 -0.54
C ALA A 73 3.20 -23.79 0.16
N ASN A 74 3.34 -23.45 1.44
CA ASN A 74 4.57 -23.67 2.21
C ASN A 74 4.26 -24.02 3.69
N PRO A 75 3.82 -25.26 3.98
CA PRO A 75 3.30 -25.65 5.29
C PRO A 75 4.30 -25.49 6.43
N ASP A 76 5.56 -25.81 6.16
CA ASP A 76 6.65 -25.78 7.14
C ASP A 76 7.43 -24.45 7.10
N GLY A 77 7.07 -23.56 6.18
CA GLY A 77 7.76 -22.29 5.96
C GLY A 77 7.38 -21.22 6.97
N THR A 78 8.35 -20.40 7.35
CA THR A 78 8.07 -19.15 8.07
C THR A 78 7.38 -18.16 7.14
N LEU A 79 6.21 -17.66 7.56
CA LEU A 79 5.54 -16.57 6.87
C LEU A 79 6.34 -15.28 7.04
N ARG A 80 6.93 -14.78 5.96
CA ARG A 80 7.73 -13.54 5.98
C ARG A 80 7.07 -12.45 5.15
N ARG A 81 7.11 -11.22 5.68
CA ARG A 81 6.71 -10.00 4.95
C ARG A 81 7.76 -8.89 5.06
N CYS A 82 8.01 -8.18 3.97
CA CYS A 82 8.84 -6.97 3.96
C CYS A 82 7.99 -5.80 3.46
N TYR A 83 8.07 -4.69 4.19
CA TYR A 83 7.49 -3.41 3.81
C TYR A 83 8.61 -2.47 3.42
N ILE A 84 8.50 -1.84 2.26
CA ILE A 84 9.38 -0.77 1.79
C ILE A 84 8.49 0.46 1.60
N TYR A 85 8.82 1.57 2.24
CA TYR A 85 8.01 2.79 2.21
C TYR A 85 8.84 4.01 2.61
N SER A 86 8.32 5.22 2.40
CA SER A 86 8.98 6.48 2.77
C SER A 86 8.14 7.29 3.73
N ASP A 87 8.77 7.98 4.68
CA ASP A 87 8.09 8.96 5.53
C ASP A 87 7.63 10.22 4.76
N THR A 88 8.12 10.39 3.53
CA THR A 88 7.71 11.42 2.58
C THR A 88 6.81 10.90 1.44
N ASP A 89 6.29 9.67 1.53
CA ASP A 89 5.34 9.19 0.53
C ASP A 89 4.04 10.01 0.63
N ASP A 90 3.79 10.74 -0.45
CA ASP A 90 2.69 11.66 -0.56
C ASP A 90 1.35 10.97 -0.87
N LEU A 91 1.38 9.74 -1.38
CA LEU A 91 0.20 9.00 -1.82
C LEU A 91 -0.28 7.98 -0.80
N VAL A 92 0.65 7.24 -0.19
CA VAL A 92 0.38 6.26 0.87
C VAL A 92 1.10 6.71 2.14
N ASP A 93 0.33 7.11 3.15
CA ASP A 93 0.91 7.55 4.42
C ASP A 93 1.65 6.37 5.09
N TRP A 94 2.90 6.59 5.46
CA TRP A 94 3.73 5.58 6.13
C TRP A 94 3.07 5.03 7.40
N ARG A 95 2.23 5.81 8.09
CA ARG A 95 1.48 5.35 9.27
C ARG A 95 0.46 4.26 8.94
N ASP A 96 -0.11 4.29 7.73
CA ASP A 96 -1.02 3.26 7.25
C ASP A 96 -0.29 1.95 6.97
N VAL A 97 0.97 2.06 6.51
CA VAL A 97 1.87 0.92 6.29
C VAL A 97 2.30 0.33 7.64
N GLU A 98 2.71 1.17 8.59
CA GLU A 98 3.12 0.74 9.94
C GLU A 98 2.00 0.05 10.70
N SER A 99 0.80 0.66 10.71
CA SER A 99 -0.37 0.06 11.37
C SER A 99 -0.73 -1.28 10.73
N HIS A 100 -0.60 -1.40 9.41
CA HIS A 100 -0.79 -2.67 8.73
C HIS A 100 0.28 -3.69 9.13
N ALA A 101 1.55 -3.29 9.16
CA ALA A 101 2.66 -4.15 9.51
C ALA A 101 2.52 -4.72 10.94
N VAL A 102 2.02 -3.92 11.89
CA VAL A 102 1.69 -4.39 13.26
C VAL A 102 0.57 -5.43 13.23
N ASN A 103 -0.49 -5.21 12.46
CA ASN A 103 -1.56 -6.21 12.28
C ASN A 103 -1.02 -7.50 11.63
N THR A 104 -0.12 -7.36 10.66
CA THR A 104 0.54 -8.50 10.01
C THR A 104 1.36 -9.33 11.01
N GLU A 105 2.11 -8.69 11.91
CA GLU A 105 2.83 -9.40 12.98
C GLU A 105 1.86 -10.15 13.90
N ALA A 106 0.75 -9.52 14.30
CA ALA A 106 -0.29 -10.15 15.13
C ALA A 106 -0.92 -11.38 14.46
N LYS A 107 -0.90 -11.46 13.12
CA LYS A 107 -1.35 -12.63 12.35
C LYS A 107 -0.26 -13.70 12.14
N GLY A 108 0.88 -13.58 12.83
CA GLY A 108 1.94 -14.60 12.86
C GLY A 108 2.95 -14.51 11.72
N TRP A 109 3.06 -13.35 11.06
CA TRP A 109 4.12 -13.11 10.09
C TRP A 109 5.37 -12.57 10.77
N ALA A 110 6.55 -13.02 10.33
CA ALA A 110 7.80 -12.33 10.58
C ALA A 110 7.91 -11.12 9.65
N VAL A 111 7.89 -9.91 10.22
CA VAL A 111 7.82 -8.66 9.45
C VAL A 111 9.15 -7.91 9.48
N ARG A 112 9.60 -7.47 8.30
CA ARG A 112 10.70 -6.52 8.09
C ARG A 112 10.13 -5.20 7.58
N ARG A 113 10.63 -4.09 8.11
CA ARG A 113 10.22 -2.73 7.72
C ARG A 113 11.44 -1.94 7.27
N GLU A 114 11.37 -1.35 6.10
CA GLU A 114 12.44 -0.58 5.46
C GLU A 114 11.94 0.81 5.13
N VAL A 115 12.28 1.77 6.00
CA VAL A 115 11.87 3.18 5.87
C VAL A 115 12.92 3.97 5.09
N PHE A 116 12.50 4.58 3.99
CA PHE A 116 13.25 5.57 3.23
C PHE A 116 12.87 6.97 3.71
N LYS A 117 13.78 7.95 3.54
CA LYS A 117 13.63 9.28 4.14
C LYS A 117 13.14 10.38 3.21
N SER A 118 13.24 10.21 1.91
CA SER A 118 12.99 11.30 0.94
C SER A 118 12.71 10.79 -0.47
N SER A 119 12.03 9.65 -0.59
CA SER A 119 11.65 9.09 -1.88
C SER A 119 10.15 9.22 -2.10
N PRO A 120 9.69 9.57 -3.32
CA PRO A 120 8.26 9.61 -3.63
C PRO A 120 7.67 8.20 -3.65
N HIS A 121 6.34 8.11 -3.74
CA HIS A 121 5.58 6.87 -3.92
C HIS A 121 6.19 5.98 -5.02
N VAL A 122 6.54 4.73 -4.69
CA VAL A 122 7.18 3.74 -5.58
C VAL A 122 8.52 4.23 -6.17
N GLY A 123 9.12 5.26 -5.55
CA GLY A 123 10.33 5.93 -6.00
C GLY A 123 11.60 5.46 -5.32
N HIS A 124 11.53 4.53 -4.36
CA HIS A 124 12.65 4.12 -3.51
C HIS A 124 13.84 3.58 -4.33
N MET A 125 13.56 2.72 -5.31
CA MET A 125 14.59 2.15 -6.20
C MET A 125 15.30 3.23 -7.04
N ARG A 126 14.59 4.29 -7.45
CA ARG A 126 15.19 5.40 -8.19
C ARG A 126 16.02 6.30 -7.27
N ALA A 127 15.56 6.52 -6.05
CA ALA A 127 16.21 7.41 -5.09
C ALA A 127 17.50 6.80 -4.51
N GLU A 128 17.48 5.53 -4.10
CA GLU A 128 18.61 4.84 -3.47
C GLU A 128 18.73 3.40 -4.02
N PRO A 129 19.20 3.22 -5.28
CA PRO A 129 19.17 1.93 -5.97
C PRO A 129 19.94 0.83 -5.27
N ASP A 130 21.16 1.12 -4.78
CA ASP A 130 22.02 0.12 -4.15
C ASP A 130 21.40 -0.44 -2.86
N ARG A 131 20.80 0.44 -2.05
CA ARG A 131 20.08 0.07 -0.84
C ARG A 131 18.83 -0.74 -1.16
N TYR A 132 18.02 -0.27 -2.10
CA TYR A 132 16.79 -0.94 -2.51
C TYR A 132 17.09 -2.37 -2.98
N TRP A 133 17.98 -2.53 -3.96
CA TRP A 133 18.34 -3.84 -4.49
C TRP A 133 19.10 -4.70 -3.47
N GLY A 134 19.81 -4.09 -2.51
CA GLY A 134 20.37 -4.78 -1.35
C GLY A 134 19.29 -5.45 -0.51
N ILE A 135 18.23 -4.71 -0.15
CA ILE A 135 17.06 -5.24 0.57
C ILE A 135 16.42 -6.39 -0.20
N ILE A 136 16.18 -6.22 -1.51
CA ILE A 136 15.56 -7.25 -2.36
C ILE A 136 16.39 -8.54 -2.35
N ARG A 137 17.70 -8.44 -2.59
CA ARG A 137 18.61 -9.60 -2.62
C ARG A 137 18.67 -10.32 -1.28
N GLU A 138 18.79 -9.57 -0.18
CA GLU A 138 18.85 -10.14 1.16
C GLU A 138 17.52 -10.82 1.54
N TYR A 139 16.39 -10.22 1.17
CA TYR A 139 15.08 -10.70 1.57
C TYR A 139 14.60 -11.90 0.76
N LEU A 140 14.81 -11.91 -0.56
CA LEU A 140 14.43 -13.01 -1.44
C LEU A 140 15.50 -14.12 -1.53
N GLY A 141 16.73 -13.84 -1.13
CA GLY A 141 17.86 -14.76 -1.24
C GLY A 141 18.29 -15.05 -2.69
N ALA A 142 19.12 -16.07 -2.89
CA ALA A 142 19.64 -16.47 -4.21
C ALA A 142 18.58 -17.04 -5.18
N LEU A 143 17.31 -17.13 -4.78
CA LEU A 143 16.22 -17.68 -5.58
C LEU A 143 15.77 -16.77 -6.75
N VAL A 144 16.36 -15.58 -6.92
CA VAL A 144 15.95 -14.58 -7.93
C VAL A 144 17.15 -14.06 -8.76
N LEU A 145 18.30 -14.72 -8.72
CA LEU A 145 19.45 -14.37 -9.57
C LEU A 145 19.68 -15.46 -10.63
N VAL A 146 18.77 -15.52 -11.62
CA VAL A 146 19.01 -16.10 -12.96
C VAL A 146 18.55 -15.09 -13.99
#